data_AF-A0A662RU73-F1
#
_entry.id   AF-A0A662RU73-F1
#
_cell.length_a   1.000
_cell.length_b   1.000
_cell.length_c   1.000
_cell.angle_alpha   90.00
_cell.angle_beta   90.00
_cell.angle_gamma   90.00
#
_symmetry.space_group_name_H-M   'P 1'
#
loop_
_entity.id
_entity.type
_entity.pdbx_description
1 polymer ?
#
loop_
_entity_poly.entity_id
_entity_poly.type
_entity_poly.pdbx_seq_one_letter_code
_entity_poly.pdbx_strand_id
1 'polypeptide(L)'
;MDSYKIILIFYLFLIYWFIIVFLDRRGLLKRYNISSYGPILQIRAVRGERLLERLGTVRRFWRAYANIGTVLMIMAMGFMFFLVINGAFTTFMVRPEPTELNEPRNWLLIPGLNTFIPMCAWIGFVVAMIVHELSHGILSIVERIKVKSMGLLLLVVPIGAFTEPDTEQLFGTPKGTGGKKVASAHERTRILSAGVMGNFVIAILAFLIFFGILFSIQPVGENVLYVYNVANGSPAAEY
;
A
#
# COMPACT_ATOMS: atom_id res chain seq x y z
N MET A 1 26.79 6.18 9.06
CA MET A 1 25.94 6.24 10.27
C MET A 1 26.79 5.78 11.42
N ASP A 2 27.13 6.68 12.35
CA ASP A 2 28.13 6.39 13.37
C ASP A 2 27.73 5.21 14.25
N SER A 3 28.67 4.34 14.62
CA SER A 3 28.44 3.09 15.35
C SER A 3 27.63 3.29 16.65
N TYR A 4 27.79 4.45 17.30
CA TYR A 4 27.02 4.80 18.50
C TYR A 4 25.52 4.95 18.24
N LYS A 5 25.10 5.46 17.07
CA LYS A 5 23.68 5.60 16.71
C LYS A 5 23.04 4.25 16.48
N ILE A 6 23.75 3.31 15.86
CA ILE A 6 23.27 1.95 15.62
C ILE A 6 23.03 1.24 16.96
N ILE A 7 24.00 1.34 17.87
CA ILE A 7 23.90 0.76 19.22
C ILE A 7 22.73 1.39 19.99
N LEU A 8 22.55 2.70 19.93
CA LEU A 8 21.42 3.40 20.57
C LEU A 8 20.07 2.92 20.03
N ILE A 9 19.90 2.85 18.70
CA ILE A 9 18.67 2.35 18.06
C ILE A 9 18.38 0.91 18.50
N PHE A 10 19.41 0.07 18.57
CA PHE A 10 19.27 -1.30 19.02
C PHE A 10 18.80 -1.38 20.48
N TYR A 11 19.37 -0.59 21.39
CA TYR A 11 18.90 -0.54 22.78
C TYR A 11 17.46 -0.01 22.90
N LEU A 12 17.09 1.03 22.15
CA LEU A 12 15.72 1.54 22.11
C LEU A 12 14.74 0.46 21.62
N PHE A 13 15.11 -0.30 20.60
CA PHE A 13 14.31 -1.41 20.09
C PHE A 13 14.14 -2.52 21.14
N LEU A 14 15.20 -2.88 21.88
CA LEU A 14 15.11 -3.87 22.96
C LEU A 14 14.22 -3.40 24.10
N ILE A 15 14.30 -2.12 24.50
CA ILE A 15 13.42 -1.53 25.51
C ILE A 15 11.97 -1.57 25.05
N TYR A 16 11.70 -1.16 23.81
CA TYR A 16 10.37 -1.25 23.20
C TYR A 16 9.83 -2.67 23.23
N TRP A 17 10.63 -3.64 22.80
CA TRP A 17 10.22 -5.05 22.78
C TRP A 17 9.94 -5.56 24.20
N PHE A 18 10.79 -5.22 25.17
CA PHE A 18 10.58 -5.58 26.57
C PHE A 18 9.25 -5.01 27.11
N ILE A 19 8.93 -3.75 26.80
CA ILE A 19 7.67 -3.10 27.18
C ILE A 19 6.47 -3.85 26.57
N ILE A 20 6.53 -4.24 25.31
CA ILE A 20 5.45 -5.00 24.65
C ILE A 20 5.23 -6.35 25.32
N VAL A 21 6.31 -7.11 25.55
CA VAL A 21 6.20 -8.42 26.20
C VAL A 21 5.62 -8.28 27.61
N PHE A 22 6.02 -7.23 28.33
CA PHE A 22 5.47 -6.93 29.65
C PHE A 22 3.97 -6.59 29.61
N LEU A 23 3.55 -5.74 28.66
CA LEU A 23 2.15 -5.36 28.46
C LEU A 23 1.27 -6.54 28.03
N ASP A 24 1.80 -7.43 27.18
CA ASP A 24 1.11 -8.65 26.73
C ASP A 24 0.94 -9.64 27.89
N ARG A 25 1.99 -9.87 28.68
CA ARG A 25 1.94 -10.73 29.88
C ARG A 25 0.94 -10.22 30.92
N ARG A 26 0.75 -8.91 31.04
CA ARG A 26 -0.30 -8.31 31.90
C ARG A 26 -1.69 -8.34 31.29
N GLY A 27 -1.85 -8.84 30.06
CA GLY A 27 -3.14 -8.94 29.37
C GLY A 27 -3.77 -7.58 29.01
N LEU A 28 -3.01 -6.48 29.11
CA LEU A 28 -3.49 -5.14 28.81
C LEU A 28 -3.74 -4.95 27.31
N LEU A 29 -2.90 -5.57 26.46
CA LEU A 29 -3.05 -5.52 25.00
C LEU A 29 -4.34 -6.18 24.53
N LYS A 30 -4.69 -7.33 25.13
CA LYS A 30 -5.93 -8.07 24.80
C LYS A 30 -7.20 -7.27 25.08
N ARG A 31 -7.19 -6.37 26.09
CA ARG A 31 -8.34 -5.50 26.40
C ARG A 31 -8.66 -4.50 25.27
N TYR A 32 -7.66 -4.15 24.46
CA TYR A 32 -7.80 -3.23 23.33
C TYR A 32 -7.85 -3.95 21.96
N ASN A 33 -8.05 -5.28 21.93
CA ASN A 33 -7.98 -6.11 20.72
C ASN A 33 -6.62 -6.04 20.00
N ILE A 34 -5.55 -5.84 20.77
CA ILE A 34 -4.18 -5.84 20.28
C ILE A 34 -3.55 -7.18 20.68
N SER A 35 -3.05 -7.92 19.70
CA SER A 35 -2.25 -9.12 19.91
C SER A 35 -0.81 -8.82 19.58
N SER A 36 0.16 -9.29 20.36
CA SER A 36 1.58 -9.16 20.03
C SER A 36 2.15 -10.48 19.53
N TYR A 37 2.85 -10.43 18.39
CA TYR A 37 3.70 -11.50 17.90
C TYR A 37 5.16 -11.02 17.96
N GLY A 38 5.83 -11.28 19.08
CA GLY A 38 7.16 -10.72 19.35
C GLY A 38 7.09 -9.18 19.44
N PRO A 39 7.91 -8.45 18.68
CA PRO A 39 7.88 -6.98 18.66
C PRO A 39 6.76 -6.39 17.77
N ILE A 40 6.03 -7.23 17.01
CA ILE A 40 4.97 -6.79 16.10
C ILE A 40 3.63 -6.75 16.86
N LEU A 41 2.95 -5.62 16.78
CA LEU A 41 1.59 -5.42 17.29
C LEU A 41 0.58 -5.62 16.15
N GLN A 42 -0.36 -6.54 16.36
CA GLN A 42 -1.51 -6.77 15.50
C GLN A 42 -2.74 -6.13 16.15
N ILE A 43 -3.20 -5.00 15.60
CA ILE A 43 -4.41 -4.32 16.04
C ILE A 43 -5.59 -4.85 15.23
N ARG A 44 -6.55 -5.53 15.88
CA ARG A 44 -7.74 -6.08 15.21
C ARG A 44 -8.89 -5.06 15.19
N ALA A 45 -9.44 -4.84 14.01
CA ALA A 45 -10.62 -4.00 13.80
C ALA A 45 -11.91 -4.82 13.98
N VAL A 46 -12.65 -4.56 15.06
CA VAL A 46 -13.85 -5.33 15.45
C VAL A 46 -15.07 -5.10 14.52
N ARG A 47 -15.09 -4.04 13.70
CA ARG A 47 -16.29 -3.61 12.96
C ARG A 47 -16.15 -3.58 11.44
N GLY A 48 -15.04 -4.06 10.90
CA GLY A 48 -14.76 -3.96 9.47
C GLY A 48 -15.70 -4.79 8.59
N GLU A 49 -16.23 -5.91 9.10
CA GLU A 49 -17.07 -6.83 8.31
C GLU A 49 -18.34 -6.16 7.76
N ARG A 50 -19.05 -5.34 8.56
CA ARG A 50 -20.26 -4.63 8.10
C ARG A 50 -19.96 -3.62 6.99
N LEU A 51 -18.79 -2.98 7.05
CA LEU A 51 -18.35 -2.06 6.01
C LEU A 51 -18.11 -2.83 4.70
N LEU A 52 -17.47 -4.01 4.77
CA LEU A 52 -17.27 -4.87 3.62
C LEU A 52 -18.58 -5.36 3.02
N GLU A 53 -19.54 -5.78 3.85
CA GLU A 53 -20.87 -6.19 3.38
C GLU A 53 -21.59 -5.06 2.63
N ARG A 54 -21.52 -3.83 3.16
CA ARG A 54 -22.09 -2.65 2.53
C ARG A 54 -21.40 -2.30 1.21
N LEU A 55 -20.07 -2.36 1.16
CA LEU A 55 -19.31 -2.09 -0.07
C LEU A 55 -19.50 -3.20 -1.11
N GLY A 56 -19.61 -4.45 -0.68
CA GLY A 56 -19.78 -5.64 -1.51
C GLY A 56 -21.20 -5.88 -2.06
N THR A 57 -22.14 -4.94 -1.85
CA THR A 57 -23.55 -5.11 -2.24
C THR A 57 -23.71 -5.35 -3.75
N VAL A 58 -22.96 -4.61 -4.58
CA VAL A 58 -23.04 -4.68 -6.05
C VAL A 58 -22.09 -5.75 -6.61
N ARG A 59 -22.42 -7.02 -6.39
CA ARG A 59 -21.54 -8.16 -6.73
C ARG A 59 -21.11 -8.23 -8.20
N ARG A 60 -21.96 -7.81 -9.14
CA ARG A 60 -21.64 -7.85 -10.59
C ARG A 60 -20.50 -6.90 -10.93
N PHE A 61 -20.51 -5.69 -10.37
CA PHE A 61 -19.44 -4.71 -10.54
C PHE A 61 -18.11 -5.26 -10.02
N TRP A 62 -18.10 -5.75 -8.78
CA TRP A 62 -16.88 -6.29 -8.16
C TRP A 62 -16.30 -7.52 -8.87
N ARG A 63 -17.15 -8.37 -9.46
CA ARG A 63 -16.70 -9.49 -10.28
C ARG A 63 -16.06 -9.05 -11.59
N ALA A 64 -16.65 -8.06 -12.27
CA ALA A 64 -16.06 -7.49 -13.48
C ALA A 64 -14.71 -6.81 -13.16
N TYR A 65 -14.69 -6.00 -12.11
CA TYR A 65 -13.48 -5.38 -11.55
C TYR A 65 -12.38 -6.40 -11.30
N ALA A 66 -12.70 -7.52 -10.65
CA ALA A 66 -11.72 -8.56 -10.34
C ALA A 66 -11.28 -9.38 -11.56
N ASN A 67 -12.16 -9.59 -12.55
CA ASN A 67 -11.78 -10.26 -13.79
C ASN A 67 -10.79 -9.40 -14.58
N ILE A 68 -11.06 -8.10 -14.71
CA ILE A 68 -10.13 -7.14 -15.34
C ILE A 68 -8.81 -7.11 -14.55
N GLY A 69 -8.88 -7.00 -13.23
CA GLY A 69 -7.72 -7.00 -12.35
C GLY A 69 -6.88 -8.26 -12.44
N THR A 70 -7.50 -9.42 -12.63
CA THR A 70 -6.80 -10.70 -12.82
C THR A 70 -5.98 -10.70 -14.11
N VAL A 71 -6.55 -10.22 -15.22
CA VAL A 71 -5.82 -10.10 -16.49
C VAL A 71 -4.67 -9.11 -16.35
N LEU A 72 -4.92 -7.94 -15.74
CA LEU A 72 -3.89 -6.93 -15.49
C LEU A 72 -2.76 -7.47 -14.61
N MET A 73 -3.08 -8.21 -13.55
CA MET A 73 -2.09 -8.85 -12.68
C MET A 73 -1.22 -9.84 -13.46
N ILE A 74 -1.81 -10.70 -14.29
CA ILE A 74 -1.04 -11.66 -15.10
C ILE A 74 -0.11 -10.93 -16.07
N MET A 75 -0.59 -9.87 -16.73
CA MET A 75 0.26 -9.03 -17.59
C MET A 75 1.40 -8.36 -16.80
N ALA A 76 1.10 -7.81 -15.62
CA ALA A 76 2.09 -7.17 -14.76
C ALA A 76 3.13 -8.17 -14.24
N MET A 77 2.74 -9.40 -13.91
CA MET A 77 3.67 -10.47 -13.53
C MET A 77 4.61 -10.83 -14.68
N GLY A 78 4.08 -10.99 -15.90
CA GLY A 78 4.90 -11.24 -17.09
C GLY A 78 5.88 -10.09 -17.39
N PHE A 79 5.42 -8.86 -17.27
CA PHE A 79 6.24 -7.66 -17.47
C PHE A 79 7.35 -7.55 -16.41
N MET A 80 7.03 -7.73 -15.13
CA MET A 80 8.03 -7.72 -14.05
C MET A 80 9.05 -8.85 -14.22
N PHE A 81 8.61 -10.04 -14.62
CA PHE A 81 9.51 -11.16 -14.89
C PHE A 81 10.48 -10.84 -16.03
N PHE A 82 9.99 -10.23 -17.12
CA PHE A 82 10.83 -9.73 -18.20
C PHE A 82 11.84 -8.67 -17.72
N LEU A 83 11.40 -7.69 -16.93
CA LEU A 83 12.30 -6.67 -16.36
C LEU A 83 13.39 -7.27 -15.49
N VAL A 84 13.06 -8.27 -14.67
CA VAL A 84 14.03 -8.97 -13.81
C VAL A 84 15.05 -9.74 -14.66
N ILE A 85 14.62 -10.48 -15.68
CA ILE A 85 15.54 -11.18 -16.59
C ILE A 85 16.45 -10.18 -17.31
N ASN A 86 15.88 -9.09 -17.84
CA ASN A 86 16.64 -8.08 -18.55
C ASN A 86 17.65 -7.40 -17.61
N GLY A 87 17.22 -7.03 -16.39
CA GLY A 87 18.09 -6.45 -15.37
C GLY A 87 19.21 -7.40 -14.92
N ALA A 88 18.91 -8.70 -14.80
CA ALA A 88 19.93 -9.70 -14.52
C ALA A 88 20.95 -9.79 -15.67
N PHE A 89 20.47 -9.90 -16.91
CA PHE A 89 21.33 -9.99 -18.10
C PHE A 89 22.27 -8.78 -18.24
N THR A 90 21.73 -7.56 -18.10
CA THR A 90 22.54 -6.33 -18.18
C THR A 90 23.57 -6.24 -17.07
N THR A 91 23.20 -6.65 -15.84
CA THR A 91 24.12 -6.68 -14.71
C THR A 91 25.31 -7.62 -14.96
N PHE A 92 25.06 -8.81 -15.51
CA PHE A 92 26.13 -9.78 -15.81
C PHE A 92 27.02 -9.36 -16.99
N MET A 93 26.45 -8.74 -18.02
CA MET A 93 27.18 -8.39 -19.24
C MET A 93 27.97 -7.08 -19.11
N VAL A 94 27.35 -6.05 -18.55
CA VAL A 94 27.91 -4.68 -18.55
C VAL A 94 28.64 -4.36 -17.24
N ARG A 95 28.34 -5.08 -16.15
CA ARG A 95 28.87 -4.83 -14.79
C ARG A 95 28.89 -3.33 -14.46
N PRO A 96 27.71 -2.66 -14.52
CA PRO A 96 27.64 -1.22 -14.29
C PRO A 96 28.22 -0.87 -12.91
N GLU A 97 28.92 0.26 -12.83
CA GLU A 97 29.44 0.74 -11.55
C GLU A 97 28.30 1.03 -10.57
N PRO A 98 28.51 0.80 -9.26
CA PRO A 98 27.53 1.13 -8.24
C PRO A 98 27.21 2.63 -8.28
N THR A 99 26.03 2.96 -8.76
CA THR A 99 25.46 4.32 -8.68
C THR A 99 24.65 4.46 -7.41
N GLU A 100 24.40 5.69 -6.97
CA GLU A 100 23.56 5.97 -5.79
C GLU A 100 22.19 5.26 -5.88
N LEU A 101 21.62 5.13 -7.09
CA LEU A 101 20.38 4.39 -7.33
C LEU A 101 20.47 2.90 -7.00
N ASN A 102 21.65 2.30 -7.19
CA ASN A 102 21.91 0.87 -6.99
C ASN A 102 22.44 0.55 -5.59
N GLU A 103 22.55 1.53 -4.70
CA GLU A 103 22.89 1.28 -3.31
C GLU A 103 21.82 0.41 -2.64
N PRO A 104 22.20 -0.60 -1.83
CA PRO A 104 21.24 -1.48 -1.15
C PRO A 104 20.21 -0.74 -0.29
N ARG A 105 20.58 0.44 0.24
CA ARG A 105 19.68 1.32 0.98
C ARG A 105 18.51 1.81 0.12
N ASN A 106 18.76 2.11 -1.15
CA ASN A 106 17.76 2.66 -2.07
C ASN A 106 16.92 1.58 -2.77
N TRP A 107 17.24 0.29 -2.55
CA TRP A 107 16.35 -0.81 -2.90
C TRP A 107 15.19 -0.97 -1.91
N LEU A 108 15.35 -0.48 -0.68
CA LEU A 108 14.26 -0.45 0.29
C LEU A 108 13.38 0.76 -0.02
N LEU A 109 12.13 0.52 -0.43
CA LEU A 109 11.15 1.57 -0.71
C LEU A 109 10.52 2.13 0.58
N ILE A 110 11.35 2.44 1.59
CA ILE A 110 10.91 2.99 2.87
C ILE A 110 11.10 4.51 2.81
N PRO A 111 10.03 5.32 2.89
CA PRO A 111 10.14 6.77 2.84
C PRO A 111 11.06 7.33 3.94
N GLY A 112 11.97 8.21 3.55
CA GLY A 112 12.99 8.79 4.44
C GLY A 112 14.22 7.93 4.69
N LEU A 113 14.13 6.60 4.50
CA LEU A 113 15.34 5.77 4.41
C LEU A 113 15.88 5.80 2.98
N ASN A 114 15.02 5.68 1.98
CA ASN A 114 15.37 5.82 0.57
C ASN A 114 15.62 7.30 0.24
N THR A 115 16.75 7.61 -0.40
CA THR A 115 17.13 9.00 -0.73
C THR A 115 16.16 9.63 -1.75
N PHE A 116 15.47 8.82 -2.54
CA PHE A 116 14.57 9.27 -3.60
C PHE A 116 13.09 9.34 -3.17
N ILE A 117 12.74 8.83 -1.99
CA ILE A 117 11.34 8.77 -1.53
C ILE A 117 11.11 9.81 -0.42
N PRO A 118 10.31 10.86 -0.68
CA PRO A 118 10.05 11.90 0.31
C PRO A 118 9.20 11.38 1.47
N MET A 119 9.31 11.99 2.65
CA MET A 119 8.56 11.57 3.85
C MET A 119 7.03 11.63 3.67
N CYS A 120 6.52 12.51 2.82
CA CYS A 120 5.08 12.55 2.53
C CYS A 120 4.56 11.25 1.88
N ALA A 121 5.43 10.43 1.29
CA ALA A 121 5.04 9.14 0.69
C ALA A 121 4.53 8.12 1.71
N TRP A 122 4.75 8.32 3.02
CA TRP A 122 4.11 7.52 4.06
C TRP A 122 2.59 7.53 3.97
N ILE A 123 1.99 8.65 3.53
CA ILE A 123 0.53 8.74 3.33
C ILE A 123 0.11 7.78 2.20
N GLY A 124 0.81 7.82 1.07
CA GLY A 124 0.56 6.92 -0.06
C GLY A 124 0.74 5.45 0.33
N PHE A 125 1.78 5.14 1.11
CA PHE A 125 2.04 3.80 1.61
C PHE A 125 0.89 3.28 2.50
N VAL A 126 0.44 4.08 3.47
CA VAL A 126 -0.69 3.70 4.34
C VAL A 126 -1.97 3.52 3.54
N VAL A 127 -2.26 4.42 2.60
CA VAL A 127 -3.43 4.32 1.72
C VAL A 127 -3.36 3.05 0.87
N ALA A 128 -2.21 2.76 0.26
CA ALA A 128 -2.01 1.57 -0.56
C ALA A 128 -2.24 0.28 0.26
N MET A 129 -1.67 0.17 1.46
CA MET A 129 -1.89 -1.00 2.32
C MET A 129 -3.37 -1.16 2.70
N ILE A 130 -4.04 -0.09 3.10
CA ILE A 130 -5.45 -0.12 3.48
C ILE A 130 -6.28 -0.59 2.28
N VAL A 131 -6.07 0.00 1.11
CA VAL A 131 -6.86 -0.35 -0.08
C VAL A 131 -6.55 -1.78 -0.56
N HIS A 132 -5.30 -2.21 -0.51
CA HIS A 132 -4.89 -3.57 -0.84
C HIS A 132 -5.67 -4.61 -0.03
N GLU A 133 -5.66 -4.46 1.29
CA GLU A 133 -6.30 -5.40 2.20
C GLU A 133 -7.83 -5.30 2.18
N LEU A 134 -8.36 -4.08 2.02
CA LEU A 134 -9.80 -3.89 1.84
C LEU A 134 -10.29 -4.56 0.55
N SER A 135 -9.53 -4.50 -0.54
CA SER A 135 -9.88 -5.17 -1.79
C SER A 135 -9.99 -6.69 -1.62
N HIS A 136 -9.06 -7.32 -0.90
CA HIS A 136 -9.16 -8.73 -0.54
C HIS A 136 -10.44 -9.02 0.29
N GLY A 137 -10.77 -8.15 1.24
CA GLY A 137 -11.97 -8.29 2.07
C GLY A 137 -13.27 -8.16 1.29
N ILE A 138 -13.40 -7.12 0.47
CA ILE A 138 -14.59 -6.87 -0.35
C ILE A 138 -14.84 -8.06 -1.27
N LEU A 139 -13.80 -8.54 -1.95
CA LEU A 139 -13.98 -9.60 -2.93
C LEU A 139 -14.20 -10.97 -2.29
N SER A 140 -13.66 -11.20 -1.08
CA SER A 140 -14.01 -12.35 -0.26
C SER A 140 -15.51 -12.38 0.04
N ILE A 141 -16.10 -11.27 0.48
CA ILE A 141 -17.54 -11.16 0.74
C ILE A 141 -18.37 -11.33 -0.55
N VAL A 142 -17.93 -10.74 -1.66
CA VAL A 142 -18.59 -10.87 -2.97
C VAL A 142 -18.66 -12.33 -3.41
N GLU A 143 -17.60 -13.11 -3.18
CA GLU A 143 -17.54 -14.55 -3.46
C GLU A 143 -18.06 -15.45 -2.33
N ARG A 144 -18.70 -14.87 -1.31
CA ARG A 144 -19.31 -15.59 -0.18
C ARG A 144 -18.28 -16.38 0.65
N ILE A 145 -17.07 -15.83 0.77
CA ILE A 145 -16.05 -16.29 1.68
C ILE A 145 -16.07 -15.40 2.91
N LYS A 146 -16.11 -16.01 4.09
CA LYS A 146 -16.11 -15.30 5.36
C LYS A 146 -14.73 -14.68 5.61
N VAL A 147 -14.71 -13.44 6.06
CA VAL A 147 -13.52 -12.78 6.61
C VAL A 147 -13.58 -12.98 8.14
N LYS A 148 -12.50 -13.49 8.75
CA LYS A 148 -12.44 -13.77 10.20
C LYS A 148 -11.99 -12.57 11.01
N SER A 149 -11.08 -11.79 10.46
CA SER A 149 -10.47 -10.64 11.12
C SER A 149 -9.92 -9.68 10.07
N MET A 150 -9.85 -8.40 10.42
CA MET A 150 -9.09 -7.40 9.68
C MET A 150 -8.34 -6.51 10.67
N GLY A 151 -7.29 -5.84 10.24
CA GLY A 151 -6.55 -4.96 11.12
C GLY A 151 -5.27 -4.37 10.54
N LEU A 152 -4.46 -3.84 11.44
CA LEU A 152 -3.18 -3.20 11.13
C LEU A 152 -2.03 -3.90 11.87
N LEU A 153 -0.89 -4.02 11.20
CA LEU A 153 0.36 -4.54 11.73
C LEU A 153 1.35 -3.38 11.95
N LEU A 154 1.89 -3.27 13.16
CA LEU A 154 2.81 -2.22 13.58
C LEU A 154 4.07 -2.84 14.20
N LEU A 155 5.26 -2.42 13.76
CA LEU A 155 6.53 -2.80 14.40
C LEU A 155 7.22 -1.60 15.09
N VAL A 156 6.97 -0.39 14.58
CA VAL A 156 7.27 0.95 15.13
C VAL A 156 6.52 1.94 14.22
N VAL A 157 6.68 1.70 12.91
CA VAL A 157 5.89 2.26 11.82
C VAL A 157 4.85 1.24 11.36
N PRO A 158 3.80 1.68 10.62
CA PRO A 158 2.92 0.76 9.93
C PRO A 158 3.73 -0.13 8.98
N ILE A 159 3.68 -1.44 9.19
CA ILE A 159 4.38 -2.40 8.33
C ILE A 159 3.42 -3.11 7.38
N GLY A 160 2.12 -3.13 7.72
CA GLY A 160 1.11 -3.86 6.98
C GLY A 160 -0.29 -3.52 7.47
N ALA A 161 -1.28 -3.76 6.64
CA ALA A 161 -2.63 -4.08 7.09
C ALA A 161 -2.84 -5.58 6.85
N PHE A 162 -3.93 -6.14 7.38
CA PHE A 162 -4.30 -7.52 7.06
C PHE A 162 -5.81 -7.68 6.98
N THR A 163 -6.23 -8.51 6.06
CA THR A 163 -7.57 -9.10 6.01
C THR A 163 -7.40 -10.61 5.99
N GLU A 164 -7.98 -11.32 6.96
CA GLU A 164 -7.90 -12.78 7.07
C GLU A 164 -9.17 -13.43 6.50
N PRO A 165 -9.22 -13.80 5.21
CA PRO A 165 -10.27 -14.67 4.69
C PRO A 165 -10.18 -16.08 5.32
N ASP A 166 -11.31 -16.78 5.42
CA ASP A 166 -11.34 -18.12 5.95
C ASP A 166 -10.55 -19.09 5.07
N THR A 167 -9.38 -19.51 5.55
CA THR A 167 -8.44 -20.40 4.85
C THR A 167 -9.06 -21.73 4.45
N GLU A 168 -9.96 -22.29 5.25
CA GLU A 168 -10.66 -23.54 4.92
C GLU A 168 -11.62 -23.33 3.75
N GLN A 169 -12.31 -22.19 3.70
CA GLN A 169 -13.19 -21.84 2.57
C GLN A 169 -12.36 -21.47 1.33
N LEU A 170 -11.19 -20.86 1.49
CA LEU A 170 -10.37 -20.40 0.38
C LEU A 170 -9.58 -21.55 -0.27
N PHE A 171 -8.93 -22.42 0.52
CA PHE A 171 -8.03 -23.46 0.01
C PHE A 171 -8.42 -24.89 0.40
N GLY A 172 -9.37 -25.06 1.33
CA GLY A 172 -9.76 -26.37 1.83
C GLY A 172 -10.50 -27.23 0.82
N THR A 173 -11.02 -28.35 1.30
CA THR A 173 -11.80 -29.31 0.53
C THR A 173 -13.25 -29.33 0.99
N PRO A 174 -14.21 -29.68 0.12
CA PRO A 174 -15.64 -29.74 0.49
C PRO A 174 -15.94 -30.63 1.70
N LYS A 175 -15.13 -31.66 1.96
CA LYS A 175 -15.25 -32.53 3.14
C LYS A 175 -14.68 -31.90 4.42
N GLY A 176 -13.64 -31.07 4.29
CA GLY A 176 -12.98 -30.41 5.42
C GLY A 176 -13.69 -29.17 5.94
N THR A 177 -14.54 -28.52 5.14
CA THR A 177 -15.22 -27.27 5.51
C THR A 177 -16.51 -27.44 6.31
N GLY A 178 -16.87 -28.67 6.70
CA GLY A 178 -18.10 -28.96 7.44
C GLY A 178 -19.37 -28.52 6.68
N GLY A 179 -19.36 -28.62 5.35
CA GLY A 179 -20.46 -28.19 4.48
C GLY A 179 -20.46 -26.71 4.08
N LYS A 180 -19.48 -25.91 4.53
CA LYS A 180 -19.33 -24.52 4.06
C LYS A 180 -18.80 -24.47 2.62
N LYS A 181 -19.20 -23.42 1.89
CA LYS A 181 -18.74 -23.17 0.51
C LYS A 181 -17.21 -23.13 0.46
N VAL A 182 -16.65 -23.87 -0.49
CA VAL A 182 -15.24 -23.77 -0.88
C VAL A 182 -15.13 -22.94 -2.15
N ALA A 183 -14.15 -22.04 -2.19
CA ALA A 183 -13.86 -21.21 -3.34
C ALA A 183 -13.44 -22.08 -4.54
N SER A 184 -14.08 -21.86 -5.68
CA SER A 184 -13.61 -22.40 -6.96
C SER A 184 -12.26 -21.78 -7.35
N ALA A 185 -11.52 -22.40 -8.27
CA ALA A 185 -10.23 -21.87 -8.74
C ALA A 185 -10.35 -20.41 -9.22
N HIS A 186 -11.41 -20.08 -9.96
CA HIS A 186 -11.62 -18.73 -10.46
C HIS A 186 -11.91 -17.72 -9.34
N GLU A 187 -12.68 -18.11 -8.33
CA GLU A 187 -12.97 -17.26 -7.17
C GLU A 187 -11.71 -17.02 -6.33
N ARG A 188 -10.86 -18.06 -6.17
CA ARG A 188 -9.55 -17.93 -5.51
C ARG A 188 -8.67 -16.93 -6.26
N THR A 189 -8.52 -17.08 -7.57
CA THR A 189 -7.71 -16.17 -8.38
C THR A 189 -8.20 -14.74 -8.28
N ARG A 190 -9.52 -14.52 -8.32
CA ARG A 190 -10.13 -13.21 -8.12
C ARG A 190 -9.73 -12.61 -6.78
N ILE A 191 -9.92 -13.35 -5.69
CA ILE A 191 -9.59 -12.87 -4.33
C ILE A 191 -8.10 -12.59 -4.20
N LEU A 192 -7.22 -13.45 -4.72
CA LEU A 192 -5.77 -13.27 -4.65
C LEU A 192 -5.28 -12.10 -5.51
N SER A 193 -5.94 -11.78 -6.62
CA SER A 193 -5.57 -10.62 -7.47
C SER A 193 -6.17 -9.29 -6.99
N ALA A 194 -7.13 -9.32 -6.05
CA ALA A 194 -7.89 -8.16 -5.62
C ALA A 194 -7.02 -7.03 -5.05
N GLY A 195 -6.06 -7.36 -4.18
CA GLY A 195 -5.18 -6.37 -3.56
C GLY A 195 -4.34 -5.62 -4.59
N VAL A 196 -3.77 -6.34 -5.55
CA VAL A 196 -2.99 -5.75 -6.65
C VAL A 196 -3.86 -4.82 -7.50
N MET A 197 -5.08 -5.25 -7.85
CA MET A 197 -6.02 -4.41 -8.59
C MET A 197 -6.42 -3.16 -7.79
N GLY A 198 -6.59 -3.27 -6.46
CA GLY A 198 -6.83 -2.13 -5.57
C GLY A 198 -5.76 -1.06 -5.69
N ASN A 199 -4.50 -1.49 -5.60
CA ASN A 199 -3.36 -0.58 -5.71
C ASN A 199 -3.25 0.03 -7.11
N PHE A 200 -3.49 -0.72 -8.17
CA PHE A 200 -3.52 -0.17 -9.53
C PHE A 200 -4.56 0.93 -9.69
N VAL A 201 -5.78 0.74 -9.17
CA VAL A 201 -6.83 1.76 -9.26
C VAL A 201 -6.47 3.02 -8.49
N ILE A 202 -5.96 2.89 -7.27
CA ILE A 202 -5.51 4.06 -6.50
C ILE A 202 -4.32 4.76 -7.16
N ALA A 203 -3.38 4.00 -7.73
CA ALA A 203 -2.27 4.58 -8.47
C ALA A 203 -2.77 5.37 -9.69
N ILE A 204 -3.66 4.81 -10.50
CA ILE A 204 -4.27 5.49 -11.64
C ILE A 204 -5.01 6.75 -11.18
N LEU A 205 -5.82 6.66 -10.12
CA LEU A 205 -6.54 7.82 -9.58
C LEU A 205 -5.57 8.91 -9.10
N ALA A 206 -4.51 8.53 -8.38
CA ALA A 206 -3.48 9.45 -7.92
C ALA A 206 -2.77 10.13 -9.10
N PHE A 207 -2.44 9.38 -10.16
CA PHE A 207 -1.87 9.96 -11.38
C PHE A 207 -2.85 10.91 -12.07
N LEU A 208 -4.13 10.56 -12.18
CA LEU A 208 -5.14 11.44 -12.78
C LEU A 208 -5.27 12.75 -12.00
N ILE A 209 -5.29 12.69 -10.66
CA ILE A 209 -5.32 13.88 -9.81
C ILE A 209 -4.03 14.69 -9.99
N PHE A 210 -2.88 14.02 -9.94
CA PHE A 210 -1.57 14.65 -10.10
C PHE A 210 -1.44 15.38 -11.43
N PHE A 211 -1.72 14.71 -12.54
CA PHE A 211 -1.68 15.32 -13.87
C PHE A 211 -2.76 16.39 -14.04
N GLY A 212 -3.95 16.21 -13.48
CA GLY A 212 -5.00 17.22 -13.49
C GLY A 212 -4.57 18.53 -12.82
N ILE A 213 -3.92 18.43 -11.65
CA ILE A 213 -3.33 19.59 -10.95
C ILE A 213 -2.16 20.15 -11.76
N LEU A 214 -1.25 19.30 -12.26
CA LEU A 214 -0.08 19.71 -13.03
C LEU A 214 -0.46 20.54 -14.26
N PHE A 215 -1.48 20.12 -15.03
CA PHE A 215 -1.98 20.86 -16.18
C PHE A 215 -2.74 22.13 -15.81
N SER A 216 -3.16 22.28 -14.56
CA SER A 216 -3.82 23.48 -14.03
C SER A 216 -2.83 24.52 -13.52
N ILE A 217 -1.57 24.14 -13.26
CA ILE A 217 -0.51 25.07 -12.87
C ILE A 217 0.00 25.76 -14.13
N GLN A 218 -0.40 27.01 -14.33
CA GLN A 218 0.25 27.86 -15.31
C GLN A 218 1.55 28.41 -14.71
N PRO A 219 2.68 28.32 -15.43
CA PRO A 219 3.90 29.01 -15.00
C PRO A 219 3.61 30.51 -15.03
N VAL A 220 3.58 31.13 -13.85
CA VAL A 220 3.63 32.59 -13.73
C VAL A 220 5.07 32.97 -14.08
N GLY A 221 5.33 33.12 -15.37
CA GLY A 221 6.67 33.52 -15.83
C GLY A 221 7.01 34.91 -15.31
N GLU A 222 8.30 35.18 -15.09
CA GLU A 222 8.82 36.55 -14.84
C GLU A 222 8.52 37.52 -16.00
N ASN A 223 8.01 37.01 -17.13
CA ASN A 223 7.55 37.77 -18.30
C ASN A 223 6.07 38.16 -18.24
N VAL A 224 5.45 38.24 -17.07
CA VAL A 224 4.25 39.08 -16.96
C VAL A 224 4.74 40.52 -17.19
N LEU A 225 4.24 41.18 -18.24
CA LEU A 225 4.51 42.59 -18.52
C LEU A 225 4.07 43.42 -17.31
N TYR A 226 4.99 43.71 -16.39
CA TYR A 226 4.80 44.71 -15.36
C TYR A 226 4.93 46.08 -16.03
N VAL A 227 3.87 46.88 -15.95
CA VAL A 227 3.95 48.29 -16.35
C VAL A 227 4.77 49.01 -15.29
N TYR A 228 6.07 49.19 -15.56
CA TYR A 228 7.01 49.86 -14.64
C TYR A 228 6.87 51.39 -14.69
N ASN A 229 6.44 51.93 -15.82
CA ASN A 229 6.25 53.35 -16.02
C ASN A 229 5.26 53.58 -17.17
N VAL A 230 4.51 54.67 -17.10
CA VAL A 230 3.56 55.10 -18.11
C VAL A 230 4.03 56.45 -18.64
N ALA A 231 3.95 56.67 -19.95
CA ALA A 231 4.37 57.95 -20.52
C ALA A 231 3.55 59.11 -19.94
N ASN A 232 4.24 60.16 -19.47
CA ASN A 232 3.61 61.36 -18.91
C ASN A 232 2.65 62.00 -19.93
N GLY A 233 1.39 62.15 -19.55
CA GLY A 233 0.32 62.70 -20.39
C GLY A 233 -0.41 61.67 -21.27
N SER A 234 -0.16 60.36 -21.10
CA SER A 234 -0.94 59.33 -21.78
C SER A 234 -2.24 58.99 -21.04
N PRO A 235 -3.27 58.46 -21.73
CA PRO A 235 -4.55 58.06 -21.10
C PRO A 235 -4.40 57.03 -19.97
N ALA A 236 -3.29 56.28 -19.98
CA ALA A 236 -2.97 55.29 -18.95
C ALA A 236 -2.39 55.92 -17.66
N ALA A 237 -2.06 57.22 -17.65
CA ALA A 237 -1.57 57.94 -16.47
C ALA A 237 -2.70 58.61 -15.65
N GLU A 238 -3.95 58.53 -16.12
CA GLU A 238 -5.14 59.08 -15.45
C GLU A 238 -5.86 58.06 -14.56
N TYR A 239 -5.36 56.82 -14.48
CA TYR A 239 -5.84 55.73 -13.62
C TYR A 239 -4.72 55.25 -12.71
#